data_AF-A0A2E8HET8-F1
#
_entry.id   AF-A0A2E8HET8-F1
#
_cell.length_a   1.000
_cell.length_b   1.000
_cell.length_c   1.000
_cell.angle_alpha   90.00
_cell.angle_beta   90.00
_cell.angle_gamma   90.00
#
_symmetry.space_group_name_H-M   'P 1'
#
loop_
_entity.id
_entity.type
_entity.pdbx_description
1 polymer ?
#
loop_
_entity_poly.entity_id
_entity_poly.type
_entity_poly.pdbx_seq_one_letter_code
_entity_poly.pdbx_strand_id
1 'polypeptide(L)'
;MNHLLRLLNLRRNELYRMALAASVFFLVAVDDSIVKSVSAGVFNIRAGVERLPEMYTWIACIFALSMALLAYLTPKVARQRLLFAILAVLTAVLLVNTVVLAMVERGAPGYLSDSGFYPFLFVSSELVRSMANFQIWIVAGGICYTSRAKVLFPLLAATTTLGDIAGGFLVRVLGGLLLSFQLYALAALIMIAVMLLMRPLVRRYFVTAREEDAVSLAENIRYFARSKYLKLLFLLSITLFALYTAIHYGFNVVARQ
;
A
#
# COMPACT_ATOMS: atom_id res chain seq x y z
N MET A 1 -30.67 -12.87 -3.78
CA MET A 1 -29.42 -13.35 -3.15
C MET A 1 -28.80 -14.57 -3.84
N ASN A 2 -29.56 -15.61 -4.24
CA ASN A 2 -28.99 -16.80 -4.91
C ASN A 2 -28.43 -16.54 -6.33
N HIS A 3 -28.98 -15.59 -7.10
CA HIS A 3 -28.45 -15.25 -8.42
C HIS A 3 -27.08 -14.56 -8.36
N LEU A 4 -26.87 -13.64 -7.42
CA LEU A 4 -25.60 -12.92 -7.25
C LEU A 4 -24.47 -13.88 -6.83
N LEU A 5 -24.77 -14.84 -5.95
CA LEU A 5 -23.84 -15.90 -5.55
C LEU A 5 -23.48 -16.83 -6.71
N ARG A 6 -24.43 -17.14 -7.60
CA ARG A 6 -24.17 -17.94 -8.81
C ARG A 6 -23.34 -17.18 -9.85
N LEU A 7 -23.62 -15.88 -10.05
CA LEU A 7 -22.85 -15.02 -10.95
C LEU A 7 -21.39 -14.88 -10.50
N LEU A 8 -21.17 -14.69 -9.20
CA LEU A 8 -19.83 -14.56 -8.61
C LEU A 8 -19.18 -15.92 -8.28
N ASN A 9 -19.87 -17.03 -8.58
CA ASN A 9 -19.45 -18.40 -8.27
C ASN A 9 -19.01 -18.59 -6.81
N LEU A 10 -19.67 -17.91 -5.86
CA LEU A 10 -19.35 -17.90 -4.43
C LEU A 10 -20.22 -18.89 -3.65
N ARG A 11 -19.62 -19.61 -2.70
CA ARG A 11 -20.37 -20.45 -1.75
C ARG A 11 -20.90 -19.60 -0.60
N ARG A 12 -22.06 -19.95 -0.02
CA ARG A 12 -22.64 -19.21 1.14
C ARG A 12 -21.66 -19.10 2.32
N ASN A 13 -20.90 -20.15 2.61
CA ASN A 13 -19.90 -20.15 3.69
C ASN A 13 -18.67 -19.27 3.39
N GLU A 14 -18.45 -18.89 2.13
CA GLU A 14 -17.34 -18.02 1.72
C GLU A 14 -17.74 -16.54 1.71
N LEU A 15 -19.04 -16.22 1.78
CA LEU A 15 -19.56 -14.86 1.65
C LEU A 15 -19.02 -13.94 2.75
N TYR A 16 -19.06 -14.35 4.02
CA TYR A 16 -18.60 -13.52 5.13
C TYR A 16 -17.09 -13.23 5.04
N ARG A 17 -16.29 -14.27 4.75
CA ARG A 17 -14.84 -14.14 4.51
C ARG A 17 -14.57 -13.18 3.36
N MET A 18 -15.28 -13.36 2.25
CA MET A 18 -15.12 -12.55 1.04
C MET A 18 -15.54 -11.10 1.28
N ALA A 19 -16.66 -10.85 1.96
CA ALA A 19 -17.12 -9.51 2.27
C ALA A 19 -16.14 -8.76 3.18
N LEU A 20 -15.61 -9.45 4.20
CA LEU A 20 -14.62 -8.87 5.10
C LEU A 20 -13.30 -8.57 4.38
N ALA A 21 -12.81 -9.51 3.56
CA ALA A 21 -11.61 -9.31 2.75
C ALA A 21 -11.79 -8.19 1.71
N ALA A 22 -12.92 -8.17 1.00
CA ALA A 22 -13.28 -7.12 0.06
C ALA A 22 -13.33 -5.75 0.73
N SER A 23 -13.89 -5.66 1.94
CA SER A 23 -13.95 -4.40 2.70
C SER A 23 -12.55 -3.90 3.06
N VAL A 24 -11.67 -4.80 3.51
CA VAL A 24 -10.27 -4.46 3.80
C VAL A 24 -9.54 -4.00 2.54
N PHE A 25 -9.67 -4.74 1.43
CA PHE A 25 -9.04 -4.42 0.15
C PHE A 25 -9.52 -3.07 -0.41
N PHE A 26 -10.83 -2.84 -0.35
CA PHE A 26 -11.44 -1.58 -0.75
C PHE A 26 -10.93 -0.40 0.09
N LEU A 27 -10.92 -0.54 1.42
CA LEU A 27 -10.47 0.54 2.31
C LEU A 27 -9.00 0.86 2.14
N VAL A 28 -8.14 -0.14 1.94
CA VAL A 28 -6.71 0.10 1.66
C VAL A 28 -6.50 0.80 0.32
N ALA A 29 -7.29 0.49 -0.70
CA ALA A 29 -7.23 1.19 -1.98
C ALA A 29 -7.76 2.64 -1.90
N VAL A 30 -8.82 2.88 -1.10
CA VAL A 30 -9.28 4.23 -0.80
C VAL A 30 -8.19 5.03 -0.07
N ASP A 31 -7.56 4.44 0.94
CA ASP A 31 -6.43 5.02 1.68
C ASP A 31 -5.26 5.36 0.74
N ASP A 32 -4.86 4.41 -0.12
CA ASP A 32 -3.82 4.57 -1.14
C ASP A 32 -4.08 5.80 -2.00
N SER A 33 -5.30 5.94 -2.51
CA SER A 33 -5.71 7.06 -3.36
C SER A 33 -5.69 8.40 -2.64
N ILE A 34 -6.12 8.46 -1.38
CA ILE A 34 -6.06 9.68 -0.56
C ILE A 34 -4.62 10.08 -0.31
N VAL A 35 -3.82 9.15 0.23
CA VAL A 35 -2.42 9.38 0.59
C VAL A 35 -1.62 9.83 -0.63
N LYS A 36 -1.77 9.13 -1.76
CA LYS A 36 -1.13 9.49 -3.04
C LYS A 36 -1.52 10.88 -3.50
N SER A 37 -2.82 11.20 -3.53
CA SER A 37 -3.28 12.48 -4.07
C SER A 37 -2.84 13.66 -3.22
N VAL A 38 -2.93 13.54 -1.89
CA VAL A 38 -2.55 14.61 -0.97
C VAL A 38 -1.02 14.80 -0.96
N SER A 39 -0.25 13.71 -0.82
CA SER A 39 1.21 13.79 -0.79
C SER A 39 1.80 14.33 -2.09
N ALA A 40 1.32 13.86 -3.24
CA ALA A 40 1.77 14.36 -4.54
C ALA A 40 1.33 15.80 -4.78
N GLY A 41 0.10 16.17 -4.40
CA GLY A 41 -0.40 17.54 -4.53
C GLY A 41 0.41 18.54 -3.71
N VAL A 42 0.61 18.25 -2.42
CA VAL A 42 1.41 19.09 -1.52
C VAL A 42 2.86 19.17 -1.99
N PHE A 43 3.47 18.05 -2.40
CA PHE A 43 4.84 18.01 -2.90
C PHE A 43 5.02 18.85 -4.17
N ASN A 44 4.15 18.67 -5.17
CA ASN A 44 4.26 19.37 -6.45
C ASN A 44 4.11 20.89 -6.30
N ILE A 45 3.23 21.35 -5.39
CA ILE A 45 3.02 22.79 -5.13
C ILE A 45 4.18 23.39 -4.33
N ARG A 46 4.70 22.67 -3.32
CA ARG A 46 5.62 23.25 -2.31
C ARG A 46 7.09 22.93 -2.51
N ALA A 47 7.44 21.73 -2.99
CA ALA A 47 8.82 21.27 -3.13
C ALA A 47 9.36 21.40 -4.57
N GLY A 48 8.47 21.47 -5.56
CA GLY A 48 8.82 21.54 -6.97
C GLY A 48 9.13 20.18 -7.59
N VAL A 49 8.70 20.02 -8.84
CA VAL A 49 8.79 18.78 -9.64
C VAL A 49 10.25 18.37 -9.93
N GLU A 50 11.18 19.32 -9.84
CA GLU A 50 12.62 19.10 -10.13
C GLU A 50 13.29 18.12 -9.16
N ARG A 51 12.77 17.97 -7.94
CA ARG A 51 13.26 17.00 -6.95
C ARG A 51 12.68 15.59 -7.12
N LEU A 52 11.74 15.37 -8.04
CA LEU A 52 11.14 14.04 -8.26
C LEU A 52 12.15 12.92 -8.54
N PRO A 53 13.19 13.11 -9.39
CA PRO A 53 14.18 12.05 -9.66
C PRO A 53 14.91 11.62 -8.39
N GLU A 54 15.30 12.58 -7.54
CA GLU A 54 15.92 12.31 -6.25
C GLU A 54 14.96 11.56 -5.33
N MET A 55 13.69 11.96 -5.28
CA MET A 55 12.67 11.29 -4.47
C MET A 55 12.44 9.85 -4.91
N TYR A 56 12.38 9.56 -6.20
CA TYR A 56 12.26 8.19 -6.70
C TYR A 56 13.45 7.32 -6.34
N THR A 57 14.65 7.90 -6.30
CA THR A 57 15.86 7.20 -5.85
C THR A 57 15.75 6.84 -4.37
N TRP A 58 15.33 7.79 -3.54
CA TRP A 58 15.09 7.54 -2.11
C TRP A 58 13.98 6.51 -1.87
N ILE A 59 12.86 6.59 -2.59
CA ILE A 59 11.78 5.60 -2.52
C ILE A 59 12.33 4.20 -2.85
N ALA A 60 13.08 4.06 -3.95
CA ALA A 60 13.65 2.77 -4.33
C ALA A 60 14.60 2.20 -3.26
N CYS A 61 15.51 3.02 -2.73
CA CYS A 61 16.45 2.61 -1.68
C CYS A 61 15.73 2.20 -0.39
N ILE A 62 14.80 3.02 0.11
CA ILE A 62 14.08 2.76 1.36
C ILE A 62 13.12 1.58 1.21
N PHE A 63 12.46 1.45 0.06
CA PHE A 63 11.59 0.31 -0.21
C PHE A 63 12.38 -1.00 -0.29
N ALA A 64 13.54 -1.01 -0.97
CA ALA A 64 14.42 -2.17 -1.01
C ALA A 64 14.91 -2.57 0.39
N LEU A 65 15.31 -1.60 1.22
CA LEU A 65 15.70 -1.84 2.61
C LEU A 65 14.54 -2.39 3.44
N SER A 66 13.34 -1.84 3.26
CA SER A 66 12.13 -2.29 3.95
C SER A 66 11.75 -3.72 3.57
N MET A 67 11.87 -4.08 2.28
CA MET A 67 11.64 -5.44 1.81
C MET A 67 12.71 -6.42 2.32
N ALA A 68 13.97 -6.02 2.38
CA ALA A 68 15.04 -6.83 2.96
C ALA A 68 14.80 -7.07 4.47
N LEU A 69 14.41 -6.03 5.20
CA LEU A 69 14.03 -6.14 6.62
C LEU A 69 12.81 -7.06 6.80
N LEU A 70 11.79 -6.91 5.96
CA LEU A 70 10.60 -7.76 6.00
C LEU A 70 10.94 -9.22 5.75
N ALA A 71 11.78 -9.50 4.75
CA ALA A 71 12.24 -10.86 4.44
C ALA A 71 13.06 -11.45 5.61
N TYR A 72 13.87 -10.64 6.29
CA TYR A 72 14.62 -11.05 7.48
C TYR A 72 13.73 -11.33 8.70
N LEU A 73 12.67 -10.54 8.90
CA LEU A 73 11.76 -10.69 10.04
C LEU A 73 10.73 -11.80 9.84
N THR A 74 10.38 -12.12 8.59
CA THR A 74 9.39 -13.15 8.23
C THR A 74 9.62 -14.51 8.90
N PRO A 75 10.85 -15.08 8.91
CA PRO A 75 11.11 -16.36 9.59
C PRO A 75 11.25 -16.23 11.12
N LYS A 76 11.42 -15.01 11.66
CA LYS A 76 11.72 -14.77 13.08
C LYS A 76 10.51 -14.40 13.92
N VAL A 77 9.48 -13.86 13.28
CA VAL A 77 8.29 -13.31 13.93
C VAL A 77 7.07 -14.01 13.38
N ALA A 78 6.17 -14.44 14.27
CA ALA A 78 4.89 -15.01 13.86
C ALA A 78 4.19 -14.08 12.85
N ARG A 79 3.81 -14.62 11.68
CA ARG A 79 3.31 -13.86 10.53
C ARG A 79 2.17 -12.90 10.89
N GLN A 80 1.26 -13.32 11.78
CA GLN A 80 0.19 -12.46 12.29
C GLN A 80 0.73 -11.26 13.09
N ARG A 81 1.68 -11.48 14.01
CA ARG A 81 2.28 -10.39 14.81
C ARG A 81 3.03 -9.42 13.91
N LEU A 82 3.79 -9.94 12.94
CA LEU A 82 4.52 -9.12 11.97
C LEU A 82 3.57 -8.24 11.15
N LEU A 83 2.47 -8.80 10.64
CA LEU A 83 1.47 -8.06 9.89
C LEU A 83 0.85 -6.92 10.70
N PHE A 84 0.40 -7.18 11.94
CA PHE A 84 -0.18 -6.12 12.77
C PHE A 84 0.85 -5.10 13.24
N ALA A 85 2.09 -5.51 13.50
CA ALA A 85 3.18 -4.59 13.84
C ALA A 85 3.48 -3.63 12.68
N ILE A 86 3.54 -4.14 11.45
CA ILE A 86 3.74 -3.30 10.25
C ILE A 86 2.58 -2.32 10.11
N LEU A 87 1.32 -2.79 10.12
CA LEU A 87 0.15 -1.91 10.01
C LEU A 87 0.12 -0.83 11.10
N ALA A 88 0.54 -1.16 12.33
CA ALA A 88 0.65 -0.18 13.41
C ALA A 88 1.74 0.87 13.13
N VAL A 89 2.91 0.45 12.64
CA VAL A 89 3.99 1.37 12.23
C VAL A 89 3.52 2.28 11.08
N LEU A 90 2.86 1.73 10.06
CA LEU A 90 2.32 2.50 8.95
C LEU A 90 1.30 3.54 9.42
N THR A 91 0.40 3.14 10.32
CA THR A 91 -0.58 4.04 10.94
C THR A 91 0.12 5.15 11.72
N ALA A 92 1.16 4.83 12.50
CA ALA A 92 1.92 5.81 13.26
C ALA A 92 2.61 6.82 12.34
N VAL A 93 3.19 6.37 11.22
CA VAL A 93 3.77 7.24 10.20
C VAL A 93 2.72 8.18 9.62
N LEU A 94 1.52 7.68 9.28
CA LEU A 94 0.42 8.53 8.79
C LEU A 94 -0.03 9.57 9.82
N LEU A 95 -0.12 9.20 11.10
CA LEU A 95 -0.48 10.11 12.18
C LEU A 95 0.60 11.19 12.39
N VAL A 96 1.88 10.82 12.37
CA VAL A 96 2.99 11.79 12.47
C VAL A 96 2.95 12.76 11.28
N ASN A 97 2.80 12.23 10.05
CA ASN A 97 2.68 13.06 8.85
C ASN A 97 1.49 14.02 8.93
N THR A 98 0.34 13.55 9.44
CA THR A 98 -0.85 14.38 9.69
C THR A 98 -0.57 15.51 10.65
N VAL A 99 0.05 15.22 11.80
CA VAL A 99 0.33 16.20 12.85
C VAL A 99 1.33 17.24 12.36
N VAL A 100 2.42 16.82 11.73
CA VAL A 100 3.44 17.73 11.20
C VAL A 100 2.85 18.60 10.10
N LEU A 101 2.06 18.03 9.19
CA LEU A 101 1.38 18.80 8.14
C LEU A 101 0.40 19.83 8.73
N ALA A 102 -0.34 19.47 9.77
CA ALA A 102 -1.24 20.40 10.47
C ALA A 102 -0.47 21.53 11.18
N MET A 103 0.70 21.25 11.75
CA MET A 103 1.57 22.28 12.35
C MET A 103 2.09 23.26 11.31
N VAL A 104 2.58 22.74 10.17
CA VAL A 104 3.11 23.57 9.07
C VAL A 104 2.01 24.44 8.46
N GLU A 105 0.82 23.87 8.17
CA GLU A 105 -0.29 24.65 7.59
C GLU A 105 -0.87 25.71 8.55
N ARG A 106 -0.74 25.52 9.87
CA ARG A 106 -1.19 26.49 10.90
C ARG A 106 -0.16 27.55 11.27
N GLY A 107 0.97 27.63 10.55
CA GLY A 107 1.95 28.68 10.72
C GLY A 107 2.98 28.43 11.84
N ALA A 108 3.27 27.17 12.18
CA ALA A 108 4.41 26.86 13.05
C ALA A 108 5.72 27.38 12.42
N PRO A 109 6.65 27.94 13.21
CA PRO A 109 7.78 28.71 12.71
C PRO A 109 8.73 27.92 11.79
N GLY A 110 8.93 28.51 10.60
CA GLY A 110 10.01 28.41 9.59
C GLY A 110 10.83 27.13 9.42
N TYR A 111 11.39 26.56 10.49
CA TYR A 111 12.39 25.51 10.39
C TYR A 111 11.84 24.23 9.76
N LEU A 112 10.59 23.85 10.06
CA LEU A 112 9.97 22.63 9.53
C LEU A 112 9.52 22.74 8.06
N SER A 113 9.20 23.95 7.59
CA SER A 113 8.81 24.18 6.19
C SER A 113 10.02 24.21 5.27
N ASP A 114 11.16 24.71 5.75
CA ASP A 114 12.44 24.74 4.99
C ASP A 114 13.26 23.45 5.14
N SER A 115 13.03 22.62 6.17
CA SER A 115 13.84 21.43 6.49
C SER A 115 13.61 20.20 5.60
N GLY A 116 13.06 20.35 4.39
CA GLY A 116 12.81 19.20 3.50
C GLY A 116 11.70 18.24 3.99
N PHE A 117 10.75 18.73 4.80
CA PHE A 117 9.60 17.95 5.24
C PHE A 117 8.75 17.44 4.07
N TYR A 118 8.51 18.25 3.03
CA TYR A 118 7.69 17.84 1.88
C TYR A 118 8.29 16.63 1.10
N PRO A 119 9.60 16.60 0.79
CA PRO A 119 10.32 15.39 0.39
C PRO A 119 10.07 14.19 1.31
N PHE A 120 10.25 14.35 2.62
CA PHE A 120 10.03 13.28 3.59
C PHE A 120 8.58 12.78 3.61
N LEU A 121 7.61 13.69 3.58
CA LEU A 121 6.18 13.40 3.49
C LEU A 121 5.92 12.54 2.26
N PHE A 122 6.40 12.96 1.08
CA PHE A 122 6.22 12.22 -0.16
C PHE A 122 6.81 10.80 -0.11
N VAL A 123 8.06 10.67 0.31
CA VAL A 123 8.75 9.37 0.38
C VAL A 123 8.12 8.44 1.43
N SER A 124 7.79 8.95 2.62
CA SER A 124 7.14 8.17 3.68
C SER A 124 5.71 7.77 3.30
N SER A 125 4.97 8.64 2.59
CA SER A 125 3.64 8.33 2.03
C SER A 125 3.71 7.15 1.07
N GLU A 126 4.66 7.19 0.14
CA GLU A 126 4.83 6.12 -0.86
C GLU A 126 5.26 4.80 -0.23
N LEU A 127 6.07 4.86 0.83
CA LEU A 127 6.44 3.68 1.61
C LEU A 127 5.21 3.07 2.30
N VAL A 128 4.40 3.89 2.99
CA VAL A 128 3.15 3.43 3.64
C VAL A 128 2.25 2.75 2.62
N ARG A 129 2.05 3.42 1.50
CA ARG A 129 1.17 2.98 0.42
C ARG A 129 1.62 1.63 -0.16
N SER A 130 2.90 1.52 -0.49
CA SER A 130 3.48 0.29 -1.05
C SER A 130 3.49 -0.87 -0.04
N MET A 131 3.82 -0.59 1.23
CA MET A 131 3.82 -1.60 2.30
C MET A 131 2.41 -2.09 2.61
N ALA A 132 1.43 -1.19 2.71
CA ALA A 132 0.02 -1.55 2.96
C ALA A 132 -0.54 -2.43 1.84
N ASN A 133 -0.28 -2.06 0.58
CA ASN A 133 -0.65 -2.88 -0.57
C ASN A 133 0.01 -4.27 -0.49
N PHE A 134 1.30 -4.35 -0.15
CA PHE A 134 1.96 -5.63 0.03
C PHE A 134 1.33 -6.49 1.13
N GLN A 135 0.96 -5.88 2.27
CA GLN A 135 0.31 -6.61 3.37
C GLN A 135 -1.05 -7.18 2.97
N ILE A 136 -1.89 -6.45 2.25
CA ILE A 136 -3.20 -6.99 1.83
C ILE A 136 -3.04 -8.20 0.90
N TRP A 137 -2.06 -8.18 -0.01
CA TRP A 137 -1.80 -9.31 -0.91
C TRP A 137 -1.21 -10.53 -0.19
N ILE A 138 -0.38 -10.32 0.85
CA ILE A 138 0.02 -11.39 1.78
C ILE A 138 -1.22 -12.02 2.43
N VAL A 139 -2.20 -11.20 2.82
CA VAL A 139 -3.45 -11.68 3.41
C VAL A 139 -4.30 -12.45 2.40
N ALA A 140 -4.45 -11.95 1.16
CA ALA A 140 -5.15 -12.68 0.09
C ALA A 140 -4.57 -14.09 -0.10
N GLY A 141 -3.25 -14.22 -0.15
CA GLY A 141 -2.57 -15.52 -0.25
C GLY A 141 -2.82 -16.44 0.94
N GLY A 142 -3.03 -15.90 2.15
CA GLY A 142 -3.31 -16.69 3.36
C GLY A 142 -4.78 -17.06 3.55
N ILE A 143 -5.73 -16.31 2.97
CA ILE A 143 -7.18 -16.57 3.11
C ILE A 143 -7.77 -17.37 1.94
N CYS A 144 -7.12 -17.34 0.77
CA CYS A 144 -7.60 -18.02 -0.43
C CYS A 144 -6.99 -19.43 -0.52
N TYR A 145 -7.84 -20.46 -0.51
CA TYR A 145 -7.40 -21.81 -0.84
C TYR A 145 -6.95 -21.90 -2.30
N THR A 146 -5.91 -22.69 -2.57
CA THR A 146 -5.35 -22.90 -3.93
C THR A 146 -6.42 -23.33 -4.94
N SER A 147 -7.39 -24.14 -4.51
CA SER A 147 -8.53 -24.60 -5.33
C SER A 147 -9.54 -23.51 -5.70
N ARG A 148 -9.62 -22.43 -4.92
CA ARG A 148 -10.59 -21.33 -5.10
C ARG A 148 -9.93 -19.99 -5.43
N ALA A 149 -8.59 -19.95 -5.47
CA ALA A 149 -7.83 -18.75 -5.77
C ALA A 149 -8.25 -18.10 -7.10
N LYS A 150 -8.53 -18.91 -8.13
CA LYS A 150 -8.97 -18.42 -9.46
C LYS A 150 -10.28 -17.62 -9.43
N VAL A 151 -11.13 -17.80 -8.41
CA VAL A 151 -12.38 -17.05 -8.25
C VAL A 151 -12.21 -15.89 -7.28
N LEU A 152 -11.53 -16.12 -6.15
CA LEU A 152 -11.42 -15.12 -5.08
C LEU A 152 -10.45 -13.99 -5.43
N PHE A 153 -9.30 -14.28 -6.06
CA PHE A 153 -8.31 -13.26 -6.40
C PHE A 153 -8.84 -12.19 -7.35
N PRO A 154 -9.51 -12.53 -8.47
CA PRO A 154 -10.09 -11.52 -9.36
C PRO A 154 -11.14 -10.64 -8.67
N LEU A 155 -11.93 -11.20 -7.75
CA LEU A 155 -12.92 -10.42 -7.01
C LEU A 155 -12.26 -9.45 -6.03
N LEU A 156 -11.18 -9.87 -5.36
CA LEU A 156 -10.40 -8.98 -4.49
C LEU A 156 -9.71 -7.88 -5.32
N ALA A 157 -9.16 -8.22 -6.49
CA ALA A 157 -8.61 -7.25 -7.42
C ALA A 157 -9.67 -6.25 -7.92
N ALA A 158 -10.89 -6.72 -8.22
CA ALA A 158 -11.98 -5.83 -8.60
C ALA A 158 -12.35 -4.86 -7.46
N THR A 159 -12.31 -5.33 -6.20
CA THR A 159 -12.60 -4.48 -5.04
C THR A 159 -11.52 -3.43 -4.79
N THR A 160 -10.24 -3.72 -5.06
CA THR A 160 -9.19 -2.70 -5.01
C THR A 160 -9.39 -1.65 -6.08
N THR A 161 -9.68 -2.05 -7.32
CA THR A 161 -9.95 -1.08 -8.40
C THR A 161 -11.15 -0.18 -8.08
N LEU A 162 -12.22 -0.75 -7.50
CA LEU A 162 -13.36 0.04 -7.04
C LEU A 162 -12.98 1.00 -5.91
N GLY A 163 -12.10 0.57 -5.00
CA GLY A 163 -11.56 1.41 -3.94
C GLY A 163 -10.72 2.57 -4.48
N ASP A 164 -9.89 2.33 -5.50
CA ASP A 164 -9.10 3.38 -6.15
C ASP A 164 -9.99 4.44 -6.80
N ILE A 165 -11.03 4.00 -7.52
CA ILE A 165 -12.02 4.90 -8.12
C ILE A 165 -12.72 5.70 -7.03
N ALA A 166 -13.22 5.02 -5.99
CA ALA A 166 -13.92 5.67 -4.88
C ALA A 166 -13.03 6.67 -4.15
N GLY A 167 -11.76 6.32 -3.89
CA GLY A 167 -10.78 7.18 -3.24
C GLY A 167 -10.46 8.42 -4.08
N GLY A 168 -10.26 8.27 -5.40
CA GLY A 168 -10.06 9.41 -6.30
C GLY A 168 -11.26 10.37 -6.32
N PHE A 169 -12.49 9.84 -6.37
CA PHE A 169 -13.70 10.65 -6.24
C PHE A 169 -13.80 11.33 -4.87
N LEU A 170 -13.48 10.62 -3.80
CA LEU A 170 -13.52 11.15 -2.44
C LEU A 170 -12.56 12.32 -2.27
N VAL A 171 -11.33 12.21 -2.78
CA VAL A 171 -10.35 13.31 -2.77
C VAL A 171 -10.86 14.49 -3.59
N ARG A 172 -11.45 14.26 -4.76
CA ARG A 172 -11.99 15.34 -5.59
C ARG A 172 -13.10 16.12 -4.88
N VAL A 173 -14.02 15.42 -4.21
CA VAL A 173 -15.16 16.03 -3.51
C VAL A 173 -14.70 16.69 -2.20
N LEU A 174 -13.95 15.96 -1.39
CA LEU A 174 -13.52 16.44 -0.07
C LEU A 174 -12.37 17.44 -0.16
N GLY A 175 -11.54 17.41 -1.20
CA GLY A 175 -10.45 18.37 -1.40
C GLY A 175 -10.90 19.81 -1.65
N GLY A 176 -12.17 20.02 -2.02
CA GLY A 176 -12.78 21.36 -2.06
C GLY A 176 -13.28 21.84 -0.70
N LEU A 177 -13.42 20.95 0.29
CA LEU A 177 -14.03 21.22 1.60
C LEU A 177 -13.05 21.11 2.77
N LEU A 178 -12.04 20.24 2.64
CA LEU A 178 -11.09 19.88 3.67
C LEU A 178 -9.68 20.33 3.30
N LEU A 179 -8.92 20.69 4.33
CA LEU A 179 -7.49 20.98 4.21
C LEU A 179 -6.67 19.68 4.04
N SER A 180 -5.45 19.80 3.52
CA SER A 180 -4.58 18.65 3.23
C SER A 180 -4.37 17.77 4.46
N PHE A 181 -4.14 18.36 5.63
CA PHE A 181 -3.96 17.59 6.87
C PHE A 181 -5.22 16.84 7.30
N GLN A 182 -6.43 17.36 7.00
CA GLN A 182 -7.68 16.70 7.37
C GLN A 182 -7.94 15.47 6.49
N LEU A 183 -7.61 15.57 5.20
CA LEU A 183 -7.63 14.42 4.29
C LEU A 183 -6.60 13.36 4.71
N TYR A 184 -5.41 13.79 5.13
CA TYR A 184 -4.38 12.88 5.63
C TYR A 184 -4.78 12.23 6.96
N ALA A 185 -5.48 12.96 7.84
CA ALA A 185 -6.07 12.41 9.05
C ALA A 185 -7.14 11.35 8.74
N LEU A 186 -7.96 11.59 7.71
CA LEU A 186 -8.95 10.62 7.25
C LEU A 186 -8.29 9.33 6.77
N ALA A 187 -7.18 9.41 6.01
CA ALA A 187 -6.38 8.25 5.64
C ALA A 187 -5.89 7.48 6.89
N ALA A 188 -5.31 8.17 7.88
CA ALA A 188 -4.90 7.54 9.13
C ALA A 188 -6.07 6.81 9.85
N LEU A 189 -7.26 7.41 9.87
CA LEU A 189 -8.47 6.78 10.43
C LEU A 189 -8.92 5.55 9.63
N ILE A 190 -8.85 5.62 8.30
CA ILE A 190 -9.15 4.47 7.43
C ILE A 190 -8.16 3.33 7.71
N MET A 191 -6.86 3.62 7.86
CA MET A 191 -5.86 2.61 8.20
C MET A 191 -6.12 1.96 9.57
N ILE A 192 -6.58 2.73 10.57
CA ILE A 192 -7.04 2.17 11.86
C ILE A 192 -8.23 1.25 11.65
N ALA A 193 -9.22 1.66 10.85
CA ALA A 193 -10.39 0.82 10.53
C ALA A 193 -9.98 -0.47 9.80
N VAL A 194 -9.03 -0.40 8.86
CA VAL A 194 -8.42 -1.55 8.20
C VAL A 194 -7.81 -2.49 9.23
N MET A 195 -6.99 -1.98 10.15
CA MET A 195 -6.37 -2.79 11.20
C MET A 195 -7.41 -3.50 12.09
N LEU A 196 -8.51 -2.82 12.43
CA LEU A 196 -9.60 -3.39 13.22
C LEU A 196 -10.36 -4.48 12.46
N LEU A 197 -10.67 -4.28 11.17
CA LEU A 197 -11.35 -5.25 10.30
C LEU A 197 -10.46 -6.42 9.90
N MET A 198 -9.15 -6.20 9.82
CA MET A 198 -8.14 -7.23 9.55
C MET A 198 -8.07 -8.25 10.69
N ARG A 199 -8.32 -7.83 11.94
CA ARG A 199 -8.25 -8.70 13.12
C ARG A 199 -9.17 -9.93 13.06
N PRO A 200 -10.48 -9.82 12.81
CA PRO A 200 -11.36 -10.98 12.64
C PRO A 200 -11.03 -11.79 11.38
N LEU A 201 -10.54 -11.15 10.31
CA LEU A 201 -10.18 -11.83 9.06
C LEU A 201 -9.00 -12.78 9.29
N VAL A 202 -7.93 -12.27 9.89
CA VAL A 202 -6.71 -13.03 10.13
C VAL A 202 -6.93 -14.11 11.20
N ARG A 203 -7.64 -13.79 12.29
CA ARG A 203 -7.90 -14.78 13.36
C ARG A 203 -8.74 -15.97 12.92
N ARG A 204 -9.65 -15.80 11.96
CA ARG A 204 -10.61 -16.85 11.58
C ARG A 204 -10.25 -17.60 10.31
N TYR A 205 -9.55 -16.95 9.37
CA TYR A 205 -9.39 -17.48 8.00
C TYR A 205 -7.97 -17.56 7.52
N PHE A 206 -7.00 -17.05 8.29
CA PHE A 206 -5.60 -17.11 7.87
C PHE A 206 -5.05 -18.50 8.10
N VAL A 207 -4.84 -19.23 7.00
CA VAL A 207 -4.19 -20.53 7.06
C VAL A 207 -2.70 -20.27 7.27
N THR A 208 -2.18 -20.63 8.45
CA THR A 208 -0.74 -20.65 8.69
C THR A 208 -0.12 -21.65 7.74
N ALA A 209 0.68 -21.15 6.79
CA ALA A 209 1.63 -22.01 6.09
C ALA A 209 2.50 -22.69 7.15
N ARG A 210 2.75 -23.99 6.97
CA ARG A 210 3.54 -24.81 7.88
C ARG A 210 4.90 -24.13 8.07
N GLU A 211 5.30 -23.86 9.32
CA GLU A 211 6.57 -23.16 9.63
C GLU A 211 7.81 -23.90 9.08
N GLU A 212 7.67 -25.17 8.72
CA GLU A 212 8.70 -26.04 8.12
C GLU A 212 9.16 -25.59 6.71
N ASP A 213 8.44 -24.71 6.01
CA ASP A 213 8.78 -24.25 4.64
C ASP A 213 9.52 -22.89 4.58
N ALA A 214 9.96 -22.34 5.71
CA ALA A 214 10.64 -21.05 5.76
C ALA A 214 12.09 -21.14 5.23
N VAL A 215 12.24 -21.11 3.90
CA VAL A 215 13.53 -21.10 3.20
C VAL A 215 14.33 -19.83 3.54
N SER A 216 15.61 -20.01 3.88
CA SER A 216 16.53 -18.91 4.23
C SER A 216 16.67 -17.88 3.09
N LEU A 217 16.85 -16.60 3.43
CA LEU A 217 17.07 -15.52 2.45
C LEU A 217 18.22 -15.85 1.48
N ALA A 218 19.31 -16.43 2.01
CA ALA A 218 20.47 -16.81 1.20
C ALA A 218 20.12 -17.91 0.17
N GLU A 219 19.21 -18.81 0.53
CA GLU A 219 18.75 -19.89 -0.33
C GLU A 219 17.75 -19.39 -1.39
N ASN A 220 16.86 -18.45 -1.04
CA ASN A 220 16.01 -17.74 -1.99
C ASN A 220 16.83 -16.96 -3.04
N ILE A 221 17.88 -16.23 -2.61
CA ILE A 221 18.77 -15.51 -3.53
C ILE A 221 19.52 -16.48 -4.44
N ARG A 222 20.01 -17.60 -3.89
CA ARG A 222 20.71 -18.63 -4.65
C ARG A 222 19.79 -19.29 -5.68
N TYR A 223 18.54 -19.57 -5.31
CA TYR A 223 17.52 -20.11 -6.21
C TYR A 223 17.18 -19.13 -7.34
N PHE A 224 16.97 -17.86 -6.98
CA PHE A 224 16.74 -16.77 -7.93
C PHE A 224 17.88 -16.64 -8.95
N ALA A 225 19.14 -16.64 -8.49
CA ALA A 225 20.31 -16.52 -9.36
C ALA A 225 20.46 -17.69 -10.35
N ARG A 226 20.02 -18.90 -9.96
CA ARG A 226 20.08 -20.10 -10.81
C ARG A 226 18.94 -20.15 -11.84
N SER A 227 17.76 -19.63 -11.52
CA SER A 227 16.59 -19.71 -12.41
C SER A 227 16.64 -18.68 -13.55
N LYS A 228 16.71 -19.16 -14.80
CA LYS A 228 16.59 -18.29 -16.00
C LYS A 228 15.25 -17.57 -16.07
N TYR A 229 14.17 -18.25 -15.67
CA TYR A 229 12.82 -17.70 -15.66
C TYR A 229 12.68 -16.53 -14.66
N LEU A 230 13.18 -16.68 -13.44
CA LEU A 230 13.13 -15.61 -12.43
C LEU A 230 13.98 -14.39 -12.84
N LYS A 231 15.14 -14.62 -13.46
CA LYS A 231 15.97 -13.54 -14.00
C LYS A 231 15.27 -12.76 -15.11
N LEU A 232 14.56 -13.43 -16.02
CA LEU A 232 13.76 -12.79 -17.06
C LEU A 232 12.59 -11.98 -16.47
N LEU A 233 11.87 -12.54 -15.50
CA LEU A 233 10.80 -11.82 -14.79
C LEU A 233 11.32 -10.58 -14.06
N PHE A 234 12.50 -10.66 -13.47
CA PHE A 234 13.13 -9.53 -12.81
C PHE A 234 13.55 -8.45 -13.79
N LEU A 235 14.16 -8.81 -14.92
CA LEU A 235 14.49 -7.87 -15.99
C LEU A 235 13.22 -7.17 -16.50
N LEU A 236 12.15 -7.94 -16.78
CA LEU A 236 10.87 -7.40 -17.20
C LEU A 236 10.29 -6.43 -16.16
N SER A 237 10.39 -6.76 -14.87
CA SER A 237 9.93 -5.89 -13.78
C SER A 237 10.73 -4.58 -13.73
N ILE A 238 12.05 -4.63 -13.93
CA ILE A 238 12.89 -3.41 -14.04
C ILE A 238 12.45 -2.57 -15.23
N THR A 239 12.23 -3.19 -16.39
CA THR A 239 11.80 -2.48 -17.60
C THR A 239 10.44 -1.82 -17.40
N LEU A 240 9.47 -2.52 -16.82
CA LEU A 240 8.15 -1.96 -16.52
C LEU A 240 8.22 -0.83 -15.49
N PHE A 241 9.05 -0.97 -14.46
CA PHE A 241 9.25 0.07 -13.46
C PHE A 241 9.88 1.33 -14.07
N ALA A 242 10.89 1.16 -14.93
CA ALA A 242 11.51 2.27 -15.67
C ALA A 242 10.50 2.96 -16.59
N LEU A 243 9.69 2.19 -17.32
CA LEU A 243 8.64 2.73 -18.19
C LEU A 243 7.59 3.50 -17.39
N TYR A 244 7.08 2.93 -16.29
CA TYR A 244 6.11 3.59 -15.42
C TYR A 244 6.65 4.91 -14.86
N THR A 245 7.90 4.90 -14.38
CA THR A 245 8.56 6.09 -13.83
C THR A 245 8.73 7.15 -14.91
N ALA A 246 9.15 6.75 -16.12
CA ALA A 246 9.30 7.67 -17.25
C ALA A 246 7.96 8.30 -17.68
N ILE A 247 6.89 7.50 -17.75
CA ILE A 247 5.54 7.98 -18.06
C ILE A 247 5.07 8.96 -16.97
N HIS A 248 5.21 8.59 -15.70
CA HIS A 248 4.77 9.42 -14.58
C HIS A 248 5.54 10.75 -14.50
N TYR A 249 6.86 10.71 -14.72
CA TYR A 249 7.68 11.91 -14.84
C TYR A 249 7.22 12.77 -16.03
N GLY A 250 7.01 12.15 -17.20
CA GLY A 250 6.52 12.82 -18.40
C GLY A 250 5.19 13.54 -18.16
N PHE A 251 4.20 12.90 -17.54
CA PHE A 251 2.92 13.53 -17.20
C PHE A 251 3.10 14.73 -16.26
N ASN A 252 3.92 14.61 -15.21
CA ASN A 252 4.15 15.70 -14.26
C ASN A 252 4.89 16.90 -14.89
N VAL A 253 5.73 16.66 -15.90
CA VAL A 253 6.45 17.73 -16.62
C VAL A 253 5.57 18.37 -17.69
N VAL A 254 4.80 17.56 -18.44
CA VAL A 254 3.93 18.05 -19.53
C VAL A 254 2.71 18.81 -19.00
N ALA A 255 2.15 18.43 -17.84
CA ALA A 255 1.03 19.15 -17.21
C ALA A 255 1.36 20.60 -16.79
N ARG A 256 2.61 21.06 -16.98
CA ARG A 256 3.06 22.43 -16.74
C ARG A 256 2.95 23.34 -17.97
N GLN A 257 2.74 22.79 -19.17
CA GLN A 257 2.49 23.53 -20.42
C GLN A 257 0.98 23.72 -20.62
#